data_AF-A0A939XVA1-F1
#
_entry.id   AF-A0A939XVA1-F1
#
_cell.length_a   1.000
_cell.length_b   1.000
_cell.length_c   1.000
_cell.angle_alpha   90.00
_cell.angle_beta   90.00
_cell.angle_gamma   90.00
#
_symmetry.space_group_name_H-M   'P 1'
#
loop_
_entity.id
_entity.type
_entity.pdbx_description
1 polymer ?
#
loop_
_entity_poly.entity_id
_entity_poly.type
_entity_poly.pdbx_seq_one_letter_code
_entity_poly.pdbx_strand_id
1 'polypeptide(L)'
;IRALRAAARAIGNYRLTGCVMAVTLEPCLMCTGALVHARLAGVVYGAADVQAGAVLSCLGGLDLCFHNHRVWHYGGVRSEECAQLLHEFFRKRRVETAPAG
;
A
#
# COMPACT_ATOMS: atom_id res chain seq x y z
N ILE A 1 0.57 6.91 -2.13
CA ILE A 1 1.09 8.27 -2.40
C ILE A 1 0.00 9.35 -2.51
N ARG A 2 -0.96 9.24 -3.44
CA ARG A 2 -1.99 10.29 -3.64
C ARG A 2 -2.78 10.60 -2.36
N ALA A 3 -3.19 9.58 -1.62
CA ALA A 3 -3.88 9.72 -0.33
C ALA A 3 -3.05 10.49 0.71
N LEU A 4 -1.77 10.14 0.88
CA LEU A 4 -0.85 10.85 1.77
C LEU A 4 -0.76 12.34 1.43
N ARG A 5 -0.60 12.68 0.14
CA ARG A 5 -0.54 14.08 -0.31
C ARG A 5 -1.86 14.83 -0.06
N ALA A 6 -3.00 14.17 -0.25
CA ALA A 6 -4.30 14.77 0.02
C ALA A 6 -4.50 15.02 1.52
N ALA A 7 -4.18 14.04 2.37
CA ALA A 7 -4.23 14.18 3.82
C ALA A 7 -3.31 15.31 4.32
N ALA A 8 -2.09 15.40 3.78
CA ALA A 8 -1.15 16.45 4.15
C ALA A 8 -1.66 17.86 3.83
N ARG A 9 -2.34 18.03 2.68
CA ARG A 9 -2.99 19.29 2.34
C ARG A 9 -4.18 19.60 3.25
N ALA A 10 -5.00 18.60 3.57
CA ALA A 10 -6.16 18.79 4.44
C ALA A 10 -5.78 19.17 5.87
N ILE A 11 -4.68 18.58 6.39
CA ILE A 11 -4.16 18.86 7.73
C ILE A 11 -3.28 20.12 7.75
N GLY A 12 -2.74 20.54 6.60
CA GLY A 12 -1.75 21.62 6.53
C GLY A 12 -0.37 21.22 7.04
N ASN A 13 -0.07 19.92 7.09
CA ASN A 13 1.21 19.39 7.55
C ASN A 13 1.56 18.09 6.81
N TYR A 14 2.82 17.93 6.42
CA TYR A 14 3.31 16.70 5.79
C TYR A 14 3.41 15.53 6.78
N ARG A 15 3.52 15.84 8.09
CA ARG A 15 3.49 14.85 9.17
C ARG A 15 2.05 14.50 9.47
N LEU A 16 1.70 13.25 9.19
CA LEU A 16 0.37 12.66 9.36
C LEU A 16 0.33 11.82 10.64
N THR A 17 0.92 12.37 11.71
CA THR A 17 1.00 11.68 12.99
C THR A 17 -0.41 11.44 13.54
N GLY A 18 -0.69 10.20 13.97
CA GLY A 18 -2.01 9.76 14.38
C GLY A 18 -2.91 9.26 13.25
N CYS A 19 -2.55 9.48 11.98
CA CYS A 19 -3.31 8.94 10.86
C CYS A 19 -2.97 7.47 10.58
N VAL A 20 -3.98 6.72 10.15
CA VAL A 20 -3.87 5.34 9.67
C VAL A 20 -4.27 5.30 8.20
N MET A 21 -3.46 4.67 7.36
CA MET A 21 -3.78 4.50 5.93
C MET A 21 -4.40 3.12 5.70
N ALA A 22 -5.57 3.08 5.05
CA ALA A 22 -6.13 1.86 4.49
C ALA A 22 -5.83 1.78 2.98
N VAL A 23 -5.39 0.62 2.50
CA VAL A 23 -5.10 0.38 1.08
C VAL A 23 -5.45 -1.06 0.67
N THR A 24 -5.96 -1.27 -0.53
CA THR A 24 -6.46 -2.61 -0.92
C THR A 24 -5.35 -3.62 -1.22
N LEU A 25 -4.16 -3.16 -1.60
CA LEU A 25 -2.99 -4.00 -1.89
C LEU A 25 -1.82 -3.57 -1.01
N GLU A 26 -0.99 -4.53 -0.63
CA GLU A 26 0.24 -4.30 0.12
C GLU A 26 1.09 -3.17 -0.50
N PRO A 27 1.54 -2.20 0.32
CA PRO A 27 2.41 -1.13 -0.16
C PRO A 27 3.72 -1.64 -0.76
N CYS A 28 4.04 -1.19 -1.98
CA CYS A 28 5.36 -1.39 -2.58
C CYS A 28 6.45 -0.57 -1.87
N LEU A 29 7.72 -0.76 -2.26
CA LEU A 29 8.86 -0.09 -1.62
C LEU A 29 8.73 1.44 -1.58
N MET A 30 8.31 2.05 -2.70
CA MET A 30 8.07 3.50 -2.78
C MET A 30 7.01 3.96 -1.76
N CYS A 31 5.89 3.24 -1.67
CA CYS A 31 4.82 3.59 -0.75
C CYS A 31 5.25 3.38 0.70
N THR A 32 5.94 2.27 0.99
CA THR A 32 6.44 1.91 2.33
C THR A 32 7.36 2.99 2.89
N GLY A 33 8.37 3.44 2.14
CA GLY A 33 9.22 4.56 2.56
C GLY A 33 8.44 5.85 2.77
N ALA A 34 7.45 6.13 1.92
CA ALA A 34 6.59 7.30 2.08
C ALA A 34 5.75 7.27 3.36
N LEU A 35 5.29 6.09 3.82
CA LEU A 35 4.56 5.95 5.10
C LEU A 35 5.44 6.38 6.28
N VAL A 36 6.70 5.93 6.29
CA VAL A 36 7.68 6.26 7.33
C VAL A 36 7.99 7.76 7.36
N HIS A 37 8.25 8.35 6.19
CA HIS A 37 8.57 9.78 6.08
C HIS A 37 7.38 10.70 6.37
N ALA A 38 6.16 10.24 6.06
CA ALA A 38 4.93 10.94 6.42
C ALA A 38 4.54 10.78 7.91
N ARG A 39 5.29 9.99 8.69
CA ARG A 39 5.05 9.78 10.14
C ARG A 39 3.66 9.18 10.44
N LEU A 40 3.16 8.30 9.58
CA LEU A 40 1.88 7.64 9.84
C LEU A 40 1.93 6.80 11.11
N ALA A 41 0.82 6.74 11.84
CA ALA A 41 0.71 5.81 12.96
C ALA A 41 0.76 4.37 12.44
N GLY A 42 -0.03 4.06 11.41
CA GLY A 42 -0.08 2.72 10.86
C GLY A 42 -0.63 2.60 9.45
N VAL A 43 -0.55 1.38 8.92
CA VAL A 43 -1.13 1.00 7.64
C VAL A 43 -1.92 -0.31 7.77
N VAL A 44 -3.15 -0.31 7.25
CA VAL A 44 -3.97 -1.49 7.07
C VAL A 44 -4.02 -1.80 5.59
N TYR A 45 -3.75 -3.05 5.21
CA TYR A 45 -3.85 -3.46 3.81
C TYR A 45 -4.63 -4.75 3.61
N GLY A 46 -5.21 -4.89 2.42
CA GLY A 46 -6.00 -6.04 2.05
C GLY A 46 -5.16 -7.21 1.56
N ALA A 47 -5.01 -7.32 0.25
CA ALA A 47 -4.23 -8.40 -0.37
C ALA A 47 -2.73 -8.18 -0.19
N ALA A 48 -1.99 -9.28 -0.01
CA ALA A 48 -0.53 -9.30 -0.11
C ALA A 48 -0.09 -9.10 -1.58
N ASP A 49 1.07 -8.50 -1.78
CA ASP A 49 1.70 -8.38 -3.10
C ASP A 49 3.01 -9.16 -3.12
N VAL A 50 2.94 -10.41 -3.59
CA VAL A 50 4.12 -11.31 -3.64
C VAL A 50 5.18 -10.88 -4.66
N GLN A 51 4.85 -9.94 -5.56
CA GLN A 51 5.76 -9.48 -6.62
C GLN A 51 6.52 -8.23 -6.21
N ALA A 52 5.85 -7.30 -5.50
CA ALA A 52 6.41 -5.98 -5.21
C ALA A 52 6.10 -5.45 -3.80
N GLY A 53 5.36 -6.19 -2.99
CA GLY A 53 4.96 -5.80 -1.63
C GLY A 53 6.18 -5.68 -0.72
N ALA A 54 6.34 -4.53 -0.09
CA ALA A 54 7.51 -4.23 0.72
C ALA A 54 7.20 -4.05 2.21
N VAL A 55 5.94 -4.23 2.64
CA VAL A 55 5.63 -4.22 4.08
C VAL A 55 6.07 -5.53 4.70
N LEU A 56 5.71 -6.67 4.10
CA LEU A 56 6.12 -8.01 4.52
C LEU A 56 6.61 -8.89 3.36
N SER A 57 5.95 -8.88 2.21
CA SER A 57 6.13 -9.93 1.19
C SER A 57 7.56 -10.08 0.67
N CYS A 58 8.23 -8.97 0.36
CA CYS A 58 9.58 -9.00 -0.24
C CYS A 58 10.69 -8.48 0.67
N LEU A 59 10.41 -7.80 1.79
CA LEU A 59 11.46 -7.09 2.55
C LEU A 59 11.26 -6.99 4.08
N GLY A 60 10.03 -6.78 4.58
CA GLY A 60 9.88 -6.30 5.97
C GLY A 60 10.23 -4.81 6.09
N GLY A 61 9.88 -4.01 5.07
CA GLY A 61 10.38 -2.65 4.86
C GLY A 61 9.90 -1.61 5.87
N LEU A 62 8.99 -1.92 6.80
CA LEU A 62 8.68 -1.03 7.92
C LEU A 62 9.56 -1.30 9.15
N ASP A 63 10.23 -2.46 9.19
CA ASP A 63 10.98 -2.92 10.35
C ASP A 63 12.49 -2.65 10.26
N LEU A 64 12.97 -2.08 9.15
CA LEU A 64 14.39 -1.77 8.97
C LEU A 64 14.93 -0.90 10.12
N CYS A 65 16.10 -1.27 10.63
CA CYS A 65 16.68 -0.69 11.85
C CYS A 65 17.03 0.81 11.73
N PHE A 66 17.26 1.31 10.53
CA PHE A 66 17.62 2.70 10.28
C PHE A 66 16.41 3.65 10.24
N HIS A 67 15.17 3.13 10.29
CA HIS A 67 13.99 4.00 10.33
C HIS A 67 13.91 4.77 11.65
N ASN A 68 13.76 6.08 11.54
CA ASN A 68 13.58 6.99 12.67
C ASN A 68 12.11 7.13 13.10
N HIS A 69 11.19 6.33 12.53
CA HIS A 69 9.77 6.29 12.90
C HIS A 69 9.22 4.90 12.62
N ARG A 70 8.45 4.35 13.57
CA ARG A 70 7.83 3.03 13.46
C ARG A 70 6.38 3.19 13.04
N VAL A 71 6.00 2.46 11.99
CA VAL A 71 4.63 2.41 11.47
C VAL A 71 4.12 1.00 11.73
N TRP A 72 3.09 0.85 12.55
CA TRP A 72 2.50 -0.47 12.72
C TRP A 72 1.75 -0.89 11.44
N HIS A 73 1.66 -2.19 11.19
CA HIS A 73 0.94 -2.69 10.02
C HIS A 73 0.00 -3.84 10.36
N TYR A 74 -1.11 -3.92 9.62
CA TYR A 74 -2.07 -5.01 9.71
C TYR A 74 -2.55 -5.40 8.30
N GLY A 75 -2.17 -6.59 7.85
CA GLY A 75 -2.50 -7.11 6.52
C GLY A 75 -3.69 -8.07 6.54
N GLY A 76 -4.23 -8.39 5.36
CA GLY A 76 -5.25 -9.43 5.20
C GLY A 76 -6.70 -8.94 5.32
N VAL A 77 -6.94 -7.64 5.52
CA VAL A 77 -8.30 -7.11 5.69
C VAL A 77 -9.06 -7.17 4.37
N ARG A 78 -10.11 -8.00 4.29
CA ARG A 78 -10.86 -8.17 3.04
C ARG A 78 -9.96 -8.64 1.87
N SER A 79 -8.97 -9.49 2.18
CA SER A 79 -7.92 -9.89 1.24
C SER A 79 -8.47 -10.50 -0.04
N GLU A 80 -9.44 -11.42 0.06
CA GLU A 80 -10.05 -12.08 -1.10
C GLU A 80 -10.70 -11.07 -2.05
N GLU A 81 -11.51 -10.18 -1.50
CA GLU A 81 -12.23 -9.15 -2.26
C GLU A 81 -11.24 -8.16 -2.90
N CYS A 82 -10.20 -7.77 -2.16
CA CYS A 82 -9.15 -6.90 -2.68
C CYS A 82 -8.34 -7.55 -3.81
N ALA A 83 -8.00 -8.83 -3.68
CA ALA A 83 -7.29 -9.58 -4.72
C ALA A 83 -8.18 -9.77 -5.97
N GLN A 84 -9.48 -10.02 -5.76
CA GLN A 84 -10.43 -10.20 -6.85
C GLN A 84 -10.50 -8.96 -7.76
N LEU A 85 -10.46 -7.75 -7.20
CA LEU A 85 -10.42 -6.51 -7.99
C LEU A 85 -9.25 -6.48 -8.99
N LEU A 86 -8.05 -6.91 -8.56
CA LEU A 86 -6.87 -6.98 -9.42
C LEU A 86 -7.01 -8.09 -10.47
N HIS A 87 -7.47 -9.27 -10.09
CA HIS A 87 -7.69 -10.38 -11.02
C HIS A 87 -8.68 -10.00 -12.11
N GLU A 88 -9.79 -9.38 -11.75
CA GLU A 88 -10.80 -8.94 -12.71
C GLU A 88 -10.27 -7.87 -13.67
N PHE A 89 -9.51 -6.90 -13.15
CA PHE A 89 -8.87 -5.87 -13.94
C PHE A 89 -7.93 -6.45 -15.01
N PHE A 90 -7.02 -7.35 -14.62
CA PHE A 90 -6.06 -7.95 -15.56
C PHE A 90 -6.71 -8.98 -16.49
N ARG A 91 -7.75 -9.70 -16.04
CA ARG A 91 -8.53 -10.59 -16.90
C ARG A 91 -9.16 -9.82 -18.06
N LYS A 92 -9.82 -8.69 -17.79
CA LYS A 92 -10.44 -7.85 -18.83
C LYS A 92 -9.42 -7.37 -19.85
N ARG A 93 -8.25 -6.89 -19.41
CA ARG A 93 -7.18 -6.43 -20.31
C ARG A 93 -6.60 -7.51 -21.20
N ARG A 94 -6.46 -8.74 -20.70
CA ARG A 94 -5.96 -9.87 -21.50
C ARG A 94 -6.92 -10.23 -22.64
N VAL A 95 -8.23 -10.10 -22.42
CA VAL A 95 -9.25 -10.32 -23.45
C VAL A 95 -9.22 -9.20 -24.48
N GLU A 96 -9.08 -7.94 -24.07
CA GLU A 96 -9.01 -6.77 -24.97
C GLU A 96 -7.74 -6.75 -25.85
N THR A 97 -6.63 -7.30 -25.35
CA THR A 97 -5.33 -7.29 -26.07
C THR A 97 -5.13 -8.54 -26.93
N ALA A 98 -6.05 -9.50 -26.88
CA ALA A 98 -6.01 -10.65 -27.78
C ALA A 98 -6.28 -10.16 -29.22
N PRO A 99 -5.43 -10.49 -30.22
CA PRO A 99 -5.71 -10.11 -31.60
C PRO A 99 -7.06 -10.71 -32.02
N ALA A 100 -7.91 -9.90 -32.65
CA ALA A 100 -9.04 -10.42 -33.40
C ALA A 100 -8.47 -11.37 -34.45
N GLY A 101 -8.85 -12.64 -34.39
CA GLY A 101 -8.41 -13.67 -35.32
C GLY A 101 -8.71 -13.33 -36.78
#